data_AF-A0A3A5L3K2-F1
#
_entry.id   AF-A0A3A5L3K2-F1
#
_cell.length_a   1.000
_cell.length_b   1.000
_cell.length_c   1.000
_cell.angle_alpha   90.00
_cell.angle_beta   90.00
_cell.angle_gamma   90.00
#
_symmetry.space_group_name_H-M   'P 1'
#
loop_
_entity.id
_entity.type
_entity.pdbx_description
1 polymer ?
#
loop_
_entity_poly.entity_id
_entity_poly.type
_entity_poly.pdbx_seq_one_letter_code
_entity_poly.pdbx_strand_id
1 'polypeptide(L)'
;MAVKINPERLIRASGNGLINTVQSLCDPLKSIHIPQDVLDQAVLSALQGTVHFKDTHPLKAEQCWQIVDRLCHVRCNDHHVSEECLDKVLLAAVAAQRTGIVKSLLHLKPPPLPSIDAIHAGLQQTITLHSSHKWELMIDLCRMGVSEDGRTLVFTELAKALQWQAIDSLYAAGLRPQQVGVDFMLHHAAKNAQWDAFQTIIALQEPGRQAAGQFLKMAVRAGQRAVVLQLCKLTTDNAIAKDILLEAMAIATATKQPAIAFYLKAHFIASDCLKPLTAVFSLLKDYLPPENHHSGFFKASEDSIERLKEVVLSMARGDAQDEEDSQIIRDIVFTLKSNPLYLTDLPFIAMVNYIVEHYTDDHYVGHSGTHTLQ
;
A
#
# COMPACT_ATOMS: atom_id res chain seq x y z
N MET A 1 52.44 -7.48 -8.42
CA MET A 1 52.75 -6.52 -9.51
C MET A 1 51.45 -6.18 -10.20
N ALA A 2 51.03 -4.91 -10.20
CA ALA A 2 49.81 -4.51 -10.89
C ALA A 2 50.01 -4.64 -12.41
N VAL A 3 49.14 -5.39 -13.09
CA VAL A 3 49.16 -5.49 -14.55
C VAL A 3 48.59 -4.19 -15.12
N LYS A 4 49.40 -3.43 -15.87
CA LYS A 4 48.90 -2.26 -16.60
C LYS A 4 48.07 -2.73 -17.80
N ILE A 5 46.78 -2.39 -17.81
CA ILE A 5 45.94 -2.58 -19.01
C ILE A 5 46.32 -1.55 -20.06
N ASN A 6 46.26 -1.95 -21.33
CA ASN A 6 46.27 -1.03 -22.45
C ASN A 6 44.84 -0.43 -22.60
N PRO A 7 44.64 0.87 -22.29
CA PRO A 7 43.31 1.50 -22.31
C PRO A 7 42.61 1.39 -23.67
N GLU A 8 43.34 1.65 -24.76
CA GLU A 8 42.80 1.61 -26.13
C GLU A 8 42.27 0.23 -26.49
N ARG A 9 42.95 -0.83 -26.02
CA ARG A 9 42.52 -2.20 -26.26
C ARG A 9 41.19 -2.50 -25.56
N LEU A 10 41.02 -2.05 -24.32
CA LEU A 10 39.76 -2.24 -23.58
C LEU A 10 38.61 -1.47 -24.25
N ILE A 11 38.82 -0.20 -24.57
CA ILE A 11 37.80 0.65 -25.22
C ILE A 11 37.39 0.06 -26.57
N ARG A 12 38.36 -0.25 -27.44
CA ARG A 12 38.10 -0.84 -28.75
C ARG A 12 37.42 -2.20 -28.66
N ALA A 13 37.84 -3.06 -27.73
CA ALA A 13 37.20 -4.36 -27.54
C ALA A 13 35.75 -4.22 -27.09
N SER A 14 35.47 -3.24 -26.23
CA SER A 14 34.14 -2.95 -25.69
C SER A 14 33.18 -2.50 -26.79
N GLY A 15 33.58 -1.52 -27.60
CA GLY A 15 32.74 -1.04 -28.71
C GLY A 15 32.52 -2.03 -29.84
N ASN A 16 33.40 -3.03 -30.00
CA ASN A 16 33.26 -4.08 -31.02
C ASN A 16 32.53 -5.35 -30.54
N GLY A 17 32.02 -5.36 -29.30
CA GLY A 17 31.31 -6.53 -28.76
C GLY A 17 32.23 -7.72 -28.43
N LEU A 18 33.53 -7.50 -28.22
CA LEU A 18 34.51 -8.59 -27.98
C LEU A 18 34.51 -9.03 -26.51
N ILE A 19 33.38 -9.59 -26.04
CA ILE A 19 33.13 -9.92 -24.63
C ILE A 19 34.24 -10.76 -23.98
N ASN A 20 34.75 -11.79 -24.67
CA ASN A 20 35.83 -12.63 -24.15
C ASN A 20 37.13 -11.86 -23.90
N THR A 21 37.42 -10.86 -24.75
CA THR A 21 38.60 -10.00 -24.58
C THR A 21 38.41 -9.08 -23.39
N VAL A 22 37.24 -8.43 -23.27
CA VAL A 22 36.91 -7.59 -22.11
C VAL A 22 36.97 -8.40 -20.82
N GLN A 23 36.37 -9.60 -20.79
CA GLN A 23 36.41 -10.48 -19.63
C GLN A 23 37.84 -10.86 -19.23
N SER A 24 38.71 -11.21 -20.19
CA SER A 24 40.11 -11.49 -19.91
C SER A 24 40.89 -10.27 -19.41
N LEU A 25 40.49 -9.07 -19.84
CA LEU A 25 41.09 -7.80 -19.42
C LEU A 25 40.57 -7.36 -18.06
N CYS A 26 39.35 -7.71 -17.66
CA CYS A 26 38.75 -7.34 -16.37
C CYS A 26 38.78 -8.47 -15.33
N ASP A 27 39.62 -9.49 -15.54
CA ASP A 27 39.70 -10.66 -14.67
C ASP A 27 40.07 -10.24 -13.22
N PRO A 28 39.17 -10.48 -12.23
CA PRO A 28 39.37 -10.07 -10.85
C PRO A 28 40.66 -10.61 -10.22
N LEU A 29 41.16 -11.75 -10.72
CA LEU A 29 42.37 -12.40 -10.20
C LEU A 29 43.65 -11.62 -10.48
N LYS A 30 43.63 -10.61 -11.36
CA LYS A 30 44.84 -9.93 -11.86
C LYS A 30 45.17 -8.61 -11.13
N SER A 31 44.49 -8.26 -10.03
CA SER A 31 44.72 -7.03 -9.25
C SER A 31 44.91 -5.80 -10.15
N ILE A 32 43.97 -5.60 -11.06
CA ILE A 32 44.13 -4.64 -12.14
C ILE A 32 43.67 -3.26 -11.72
N HIS A 33 44.50 -2.25 -12.03
CA HIS A 33 44.13 -0.85 -11.88
C HIS A 33 43.63 -0.32 -13.22
N ILE A 34 42.35 0.05 -13.27
CA ILE A 34 41.71 0.70 -14.42
C ILE A 34 41.30 2.10 -13.95
N PRO A 35 41.87 3.17 -14.54
CA PRO A 35 41.40 4.52 -14.27
C PRO A 35 39.91 4.68 -14.61
N GLN A 36 39.18 5.44 -13.79
CA GLN A 36 37.74 5.69 -13.97
C GLN A 36 37.39 6.23 -15.37
N ASP A 37 38.19 7.15 -15.92
CA ASP A 37 37.97 7.73 -17.26
C ASP A 37 38.06 6.68 -18.37
N VAL A 38 38.97 5.70 -18.23
CA VAL A 38 39.11 4.59 -19.16
C VAL A 38 37.92 3.64 -19.06
N LEU A 39 37.43 3.39 -17.84
CA LEU A 39 36.26 2.53 -17.61
C LEU A 39 35.00 3.17 -18.20
N ASP A 40 34.79 4.46 -17.96
CA ASP A 40 33.68 5.24 -18.54
C ASP A 40 33.73 5.22 -20.07
N GLN A 41 34.89 5.49 -20.67
CA GLN A 41 35.05 5.43 -22.13
C GLN A 41 34.77 4.03 -22.70
N ALA A 42 35.16 2.97 -21.99
CA ALA A 42 34.88 1.59 -22.41
C ALA A 42 33.36 1.29 -22.36
N VAL A 43 32.67 1.72 -21.31
CA VAL A 43 31.21 1.59 -21.18
C VAL A 43 30.48 2.38 -22.28
N LEU A 44 30.86 3.65 -22.49
CA LEU A 44 30.27 4.49 -23.53
C LEU A 44 30.54 3.94 -24.94
N SER A 45 31.73 3.38 -25.19
CA SER A 45 32.03 2.72 -26.45
C SER A 45 31.18 1.46 -26.66
N ALA A 46 30.97 0.66 -25.61
CA ALA A 46 30.04 -0.47 -25.67
C ALA A 46 28.61 -0.03 -25.97
N LEU A 47 28.11 1.04 -25.33
CA LEU A 47 26.79 1.61 -25.63
C LEU A 47 26.67 2.04 -27.10
N GLN A 48 27.68 2.72 -27.65
CA GLN A 48 27.70 3.07 -29.08
C GLN A 48 27.63 1.81 -29.97
N GLY A 49 28.36 0.76 -29.58
CA GLY A 49 28.29 -0.55 -30.24
C GLY A 49 26.89 -1.16 -30.23
N THR A 50 26.12 -1.03 -29.13
CA THR A 50 24.74 -1.53 -29.06
C THR A 50 23.83 -0.88 -30.11
N VAL A 51 24.02 0.41 -30.38
CA VAL A 51 23.26 1.16 -31.39
C VAL A 51 23.73 0.78 -32.80
N HIS A 52 25.04 0.76 -33.01
CA HIS A 52 25.63 0.48 -34.33
C HIS A 52 25.31 -0.93 -34.85
N PHE A 53 25.32 -1.93 -33.97
CA PHE A 53 25.09 -3.32 -34.35
C PHE A 53 23.62 -3.76 -34.28
N LYS A 54 22.71 -2.91 -33.79
CA LYS A 54 21.31 -3.28 -33.51
C LYS A 54 20.63 -4.00 -34.68
N ASP A 55 20.76 -3.44 -35.88
CA ASP A 55 20.06 -3.94 -37.07
C ASP A 55 20.91 -4.88 -37.92
N THR A 56 22.24 -4.77 -37.83
CA THR A 56 23.17 -5.50 -38.70
C THR A 56 23.72 -6.78 -38.06
N HIS A 57 23.94 -6.77 -36.74
CA HIS A 57 24.59 -7.85 -35.99
C HIS A 57 24.00 -7.95 -34.57
N PRO A 58 22.75 -8.45 -34.42
CA PRO A 58 22.04 -8.42 -33.14
C PRO A 58 22.76 -9.17 -32.01
N LEU A 59 23.48 -10.26 -32.34
CA LEU A 59 24.33 -10.97 -31.38
C LEU A 59 25.47 -10.10 -30.84
N LYS A 60 26.08 -9.26 -31.68
CA LYS A 60 27.12 -8.32 -31.22
C LYS A 60 26.52 -7.20 -30.37
N ALA A 61 25.34 -6.69 -30.74
CA ALA A 61 24.63 -5.71 -29.92
C ALA A 61 24.33 -6.28 -28.51
N GLU A 62 23.93 -7.55 -28.43
CA GLU A 62 23.74 -8.24 -27.14
C GLU A 62 25.04 -8.40 -26.36
N GLN A 63 26.15 -8.77 -27.04
CA GLN A 63 27.47 -8.81 -26.41
C GLN A 63 27.90 -7.44 -25.88
N CYS A 64 27.61 -6.36 -26.59
CA CYS A 64 27.84 -4.99 -26.10
C CYS A 64 27.04 -4.71 -24.82
N TRP A 65 25.78 -5.15 -24.72
CA TRP A 65 25.01 -5.01 -23.47
C TRP A 65 25.61 -5.83 -22.31
N GLN A 66 26.06 -7.05 -22.58
CA GLN A 66 26.76 -7.87 -21.58
C GLN A 66 28.09 -7.22 -21.12
N ILE A 67 28.78 -6.54 -22.04
CA ILE A 67 29.99 -5.77 -21.71
C ILE A 67 29.63 -4.58 -20.82
N VAL A 68 28.59 -3.81 -21.15
CA VAL A 68 28.09 -2.70 -20.32
C VAL A 68 27.79 -3.19 -18.91
N ASP A 69 26.97 -4.23 -18.78
CA ASP A 69 26.61 -4.83 -17.49
C ASP A 69 27.85 -5.21 -16.67
N ARG A 70 28.77 -5.95 -17.31
CA ARG A 70 29.99 -6.41 -16.67
C ARG A 70 30.85 -5.25 -16.21
N LEU A 71 31.09 -4.25 -17.06
CA LEU A 71 31.95 -3.11 -16.75
C LEU A 71 31.37 -2.24 -15.63
N CYS A 72 30.04 -2.07 -15.55
CA CYS A 72 29.39 -1.42 -14.41
C CYS A 72 29.64 -2.15 -13.07
N HIS A 73 29.84 -3.47 -13.10
CA HIS A 73 30.07 -4.30 -11.91
C HIS A 73 31.56 -4.57 -11.60
N VAL A 74 32.48 -4.10 -12.44
CA VAL A 74 33.91 -4.29 -12.20
C VAL A 74 34.33 -3.49 -10.97
N ARG A 75 35.03 -4.15 -10.04
CA ARG A 75 35.67 -3.52 -8.88
C ARG A 75 37.18 -3.43 -9.13
N CYS A 76 37.68 -2.24 -9.48
CA CYS A 76 39.10 -2.02 -9.77
C CYS A 76 39.71 -1.07 -8.75
N ASN A 77 40.27 -1.59 -7.64
CA ASN A 77 41.09 -0.84 -6.67
C ASN A 77 40.64 0.62 -6.48
N ASP A 78 39.40 0.80 -6.01
CA ASP A 78 38.71 2.07 -5.70
C ASP A 78 38.14 2.88 -6.87
N HIS A 79 38.29 2.42 -8.12
CA HIS A 79 37.63 3.03 -9.28
C HIS A 79 36.34 2.31 -9.63
N HIS A 80 35.30 3.12 -9.85
CA HIS A 80 33.97 2.70 -10.32
C HIS A 80 33.58 3.54 -11.54
N VAL A 81 32.58 3.07 -12.29
CA VAL A 81 31.96 3.88 -13.35
C VAL A 81 31.41 5.16 -12.73
N SER A 82 31.61 6.31 -13.38
CA SER A 82 31.08 7.57 -12.86
C SER A 82 29.55 7.61 -12.86
N GLU A 83 28.96 8.41 -11.97
CA GLU A 83 27.52 8.67 -11.94
C GLU A 83 27.01 9.16 -13.31
N GLU A 84 27.70 10.12 -13.95
CA GLU A 84 27.32 10.61 -15.29
C GLU A 84 27.30 9.51 -16.36
N CYS A 85 28.23 8.56 -16.26
CA CYS A 85 28.26 7.40 -17.17
C CYS A 85 27.10 6.44 -16.85
N LEU A 86 26.82 6.17 -15.57
CA LEU A 86 25.68 5.36 -15.14
C LEU A 86 24.33 5.96 -15.56
N ASP A 87 24.20 7.28 -15.56
CA ASP A 87 23.02 8.00 -16.06
C ASP A 87 22.76 7.68 -17.54
N LYS A 88 23.82 7.77 -18.36
CA LYS A 88 23.75 7.44 -19.79
C LYS A 88 23.40 5.97 -20.01
N VAL A 89 23.97 5.07 -19.19
CA VAL A 89 23.63 3.63 -19.23
C VAL A 89 22.16 3.41 -18.88
N LEU A 90 21.67 4.02 -17.81
CA LEU A 90 20.28 3.88 -17.36
C LEU A 90 19.30 4.32 -18.44
N LEU A 91 19.49 5.53 -18.98
CA LEU A 91 18.62 6.07 -20.02
C LEU A 91 18.66 5.23 -21.30
N ALA A 92 19.84 4.76 -21.71
CA ALA A 92 19.96 3.86 -22.85
C ALA A 92 19.27 2.51 -22.60
N ALA A 93 19.41 1.94 -21.40
CA ALA A 93 18.78 0.68 -21.02
C ALA A 93 17.24 0.81 -20.99
N VAL A 94 16.70 1.90 -20.44
CA VAL A 94 15.26 2.20 -20.48
C VAL A 94 14.76 2.34 -21.92
N ALA A 95 15.46 3.12 -22.75
CA ALA A 95 15.11 3.32 -24.16
C ALA A 95 15.09 2.01 -24.96
N ALA A 96 16.03 1.11 -24.66
CA ALA A 96 16.13 -0.22 -25.27
C ALA A 96 15.30 -1.29 -24.55
N GLN A 97 14.54 -0.92 -23.51
CA GLN A 97 13.71 -1.81 -22.68
C GLN A 97 14.49 -2.99 -22.08
N ARG A 98 15.75 -2.75 -21.69
CA ARG A 98 16.66 -3.76 -21.11
C ARG A 98 16.46 -3.83 -19.59
N THR A 99 15.35 -4.45 -19.16
CA THR A 99 15.00 -4.61 -17.74
C THR A 99 16.12 -5.28 -16.93
N GLY A 100 16.80 -6.28 -17.50
CA GLY A 100 17.94 -6.95 -16.86
C GLY A 100 19.07 -6.00 -16.49
N ILE A 101 19.39 -5.03 -17.35
CA ILE A 101 20.44 -4.03 -17.09
C ILE A 101 19.99 -3.07 -15.99
N VAL A 102 18.75 -2.58 -16.04
CA VAL A 102 18.20 -1.68 -15.01
C VAL A 102 18.20 -2.35 -13.62
N LYS A 103 17.82 -3.62 -13.53
CA LYS A 103 17.93 -4.40 -12.29
C LYS A 103 19.36 -4.57 -11.82
N SER A 104 20.27 -4.81 -12.75
CA SER A 104 21.70 -4.92 -12.44
C SER A 104 22.23 -3.62 -11.82
N LEU A 105 21.86 -2.47 -12.39
CA LEU A 105 22.19 -1.15 -11.85
C LEU A 105 21.64 -0.94 -10.43
N LEU A 106 20.41 -1.39 -10.15
CA LEU A 106 19.81 -1.36 -8.81
C LEU A 106 20.62 -2.16 -7.77
N HIS A 107 21.39 -3.17 -8.20
CA HIS A 107 22.17 -4.04 -7.34
C HIS A 107 23.65 -3.67 -7.21
N LEU A 108 24.08 -2.53 -7.79
CA LEU A 108 25.44 -2.03 -7.66
C LEU A 108 25.79 -1.79 -6.18
N LYS A 109 26.90 -2.39 -5.74
CA LYS A 109 27.48 -2.23 -4.40
C LYS A 109 29.01 -2.14 -4.50
N PRO A 110 29.68 -1.22 -3.78
CA PRO A 110 29.13 -0.01 -3.15
C PRO A 110 28.65 1.01 -4.22
N PRO A 111 28.04 2.16 -3.82
CA PRO A 111 27.78 3.28 -4.72
C PRO A 111 29.03 3.62 -5.56
N PRO A 112 28.86 4.10 -6.80
CA PRO A 112 27.78 5.01 -7.24
C PRO A 112 26.54 4.33 -7.86
N LEU A 113 25.40 5.00 -7.73
CA LEU A 113 24.14 4.70 -8.43
C LEU A 113 23.90 5.81 -9.47
N PRO A 114 23.01 5.63 -10.46
CA PRO A 114 22.55 6.73 -11.30
C PRO A 114 21.96 7.88 -10.48
N SER A 115 22.08 9.10 -11.00
CA SER A 115 21.53 10.31 -10.41
C SER A 115 20.00 10.28 -10.37
N ILE A 116 19.42 11.02 -9.42
CA ILE A 116 17.97 11.16 -9.29
C ILE A 116 17.35 11.74 -10.58
N ASP A 117 18.05 12.66 -11.24
CA ASP A 117 17.59 13.28 -12.48
C ASP A 117 17.51 12.26 -13.62
N ALA A 118 18.50 11.36 -13.74
CA ALA A 118 18.47 10.28 -14.72
C ALA A 118 17.38 9.25 -14.41
N ILE A 119 17.16 8.91 -13.14
CA ILE A 119 16.06 8.02 -12.73
C ILE A 119 14.71 8.66 -13.09
N HIS A 120 14.54 9.96 -12.83
CA HIS A 120 13.32 10.69 -13.19
C HIS A 120 13.09 10.75 -14.70
N ALA A 121 14.13 11.06 -15.49
CA ALA A 121 14.05 11.08 -16.94
C ALA A 121 13.74 9.67 -17.51
N GLY A 122 14.35 8.62 -16.96
CA GLY A 122 14.03 7.23 -17.28
C GLY A 122 12.58 6.87 -16.96
N LEU A 123 12.05 7.36 -15.85
CA LEU A 123 10.64 7.16 -15.49
C LEU A 123 9.70 7.84 -16.49
N GLN A 124 9.95 9.10 -16.83
CA GLN A 124 9.17 9.84 -17.83
C GLN A 124 9.15 9.10 -19.18
N GLN A 125 10.31 8.61 -19.63
CA GLN A 125 10.42 7.82 -20.85
C GLN A 125 9.59 6.53 -20.74
N THR A 126 9.70 5.81 -19.63
CA THR A 126 8.98 4.56 -19.40
C THR A 126 7.47 4.72 -19.43
N ILE A 127 6.93 5.83 -18.90
CA ILE A 127 5.49 6.13 -18.93
C ILE A 127 4.94 6.19 -20.36
N THR A 128 5.74 6.64 -21.32
CA THR A 128 5.32 6.75 -22.73
C THR A 128 5.45 5.44 -23.51
N LEU A 129 6.02 4.38 -22.93
CA LEU A 129 6.15 3.09 -23.61
C LEU A 129 4.80 2.38 -23.76
N HIS A 130 4.67 1.63 -24.85
CA HIS A 130 3.51 0.76 -25.11
C HIS A 130 3.84 -0.73 -24.94
N SER A 131 4.89 -1.06 -24.18
CA SER A 131 5.37 -2.44 -24.04
C SER A 131 4.90 -3.14 -22.77
N SER A 132 4.92 -4.47 -22.78
CA SER A 132 4.64 -5.30 -21.61
C SER A 132 5.69 -5.14 -20.50
N HIS A 133 6.93 -4.76 -20.83
CA HIS A 133 8.01 -4.52 -19.87
C HIS A 133 7.90 -3.19 -19.12
N LYS A 134 6.99 -2.30 -19.55
CA LYS A 134 6.81 -0.97 -18.96
C LYS A 134 6.69 -1.02 -17.43
N TRP A 135 5.85 -1.90 -16.91
CA TRP A 135 5.54 -1.94 -15.48
C TRP A 135 6.73 -2.39 -14.64
N GLU A 136 7.49 -3.38 -15.13
CA GLU A 136 8.71 -3.85 -14.51
C GLU A 136 9.77 -2.73 -14.44
N LEU A 137 9.97 -2.00 -15.55
CA LEU A 137 10.87 -0.84 -15.58
C LEU A 137 10.43 0.24 -14.58
N MET A 138 9.14 0.55 -14.49
CA MET A 138 8.63 1.55 -13.53
C MET A 138 8.90 1.14 -12.09
N ILE A 139 8.72 -0.14 -11.76
CA ILE A 139 8.98 -0.68 -10.42
C ILE A 139 10.48 -0.59 -10.10
N ASP A 140 11.34 -1.03 -11.01
CA ASP A 140 12.79 -1.04 -10.80
C ASP A 140 13.31 0.40 -10.65
N LEU A 141 12.90 1.33 -11.51
CA LEU A 141 13.23 2.75 -11.40
C LEU A 141 12.73 3.36 -10.09
N CYS A 142 11.51 2.99 -9.65
CA CYS A 142 10.97 3.46 -8.39
C CYS A 142 11.81 2.99 -7.19
N ARG A 143 12.32 1.75 -7.23
CA ARG A 143 13.22 1.17 -6.22
C ARG A 143 14.62 1.79 -6.20
N MET A 144 15.08 2.34 -7.34
CA MET A 144 16.38 3.02 -7.41
C MET A 144 16.39 4.37 -6.66
N GLY A 145 15.22 4.95 -6.39
CA GLY A 145 15.09 6.18 -5.62
C GLY A 145 14.50 7.32 -6.44
N VAL A 146 13.18 7.36 -6.53
CA VAL A 146 12.43 8.50 -7.10
C VAL A 146 11.93 9.44 -6.00
N SER A 147 11.68 10.70 -6.38
CA SER A 147 10.96 11.66 -5.53
C SER A 147 9.56 11.14 -5.15
N GLU A 148 8.97 11.69 -4.10
CA GLU A 148 7.60 11.32 -3.69
C GLU A 148 6.56 11.54 -4.78
N ASP A 149 6.69 12.61 -5.56
CA ASP A 149 5.82 12.91 -6.69
C ASP A 149 6.00 11.87 -7.81
N GLY A 150 7.24 11.51 -8.13
CA GLY A 150 7.55 10.46 -9.11
C GLY A 150 7.00 9.10 -8.68
N ARG A 151 7.09 8.78 -7.38
CA ARG A 151 6.50 7.57 -6.81
C ARG A 151 4.98 7.59 -6.93
N THR A 152 4.35 8.69 -6.55
CA THR A 152 2.88 8.88 -6.65
C THR A 152 2.42 8.70 -8.09
N LEU A 153 3.14 9.26 -9.06
CA LEU A 153 2.89 9.06 -10.48
C LEU A 153 2.95 7.58 -10.88
N VAL A 154 3.98 6.83 -10.44
CA VAL A 154 4.08 5.38 -10.70
C VAL A 154 2.85 4.62 -10.20
N PHE A 155 2.45 4.85 -8.95
CA PHE A 155 1.26 4.20 -8.37
C PHE A 155 -0.02 4.53 -9.16
N THR A 156 -0.21 5.79 -9.56
CA THR A 156 -1.39 6.20 -10.33
C THR A 156 -1.44 5.56 -11.72
N GLU A 157 -0.30 5.45 -12.41
CA GLU A 157 -0.22 4.80 -13.72
C GLU A 157 -0.47 3.29 -13.63
N LEU A 158 0.07 2.62 -12.61
CA LEU A 158 -0.20 1.21 -12.36
C LEU A 158 -1.69 0.96 -12.06
N ALA A 159 -2.33 1.84 -11.28
CA ALA A 159 -3.75 1.73 -10.98
C ALA A 159 -4.64 1.95 -12.21
N LYS A 160 -4.30 2.92 -13.08
CA LYS A 160 -4.98 3.11 -14.38
C LYS A 160 -4.92 1.83 -15.23
N ALA A 161 -3.79 1.15 -15.21
CA ALA A 161 -3.56 -0.11 -15.92
C ALA A 161 -4.02 -1.37 -15.15
N LEU A 162 -4.69 -1.20 -14.00
CA LEU A 162 -5.17 -2.28 -13.12
C LEU A 162 -4.07 -3.28 -12.72
N GLN A 163 -2.83 -2.81 -12.59
CA GLN A 163 -1.66 -3.62 -12.22
C GLN A 163 -1.52 -3.72 -10.69
N TRP A 164 -2.52 -4.32 -10.03
CA TRP A 164 -2.57 -4.38 -8.55
C TRP A 164 -1.40 -5.16 -7.94
N GLN A 165 -0.97 -6.25 -8.57
CA GLN A 165 0.20 -7.03 -8.11
C GLN A 165 1.50 -6.21 -8.10
N ALA A 166 1.66 -5.30 -9.07
CA ALA A 166 2.80 -4.40 -9.11
C ALA A 166 2.75 -3.40 -7.95
N ILE A 167 1.56 -2.86 -7.65
CA ILE A 167 1.31 -1.98 -6.49
C ILE A 167 1.67 -2.71 -5.18
N ASP A 168 1.20 -3.95 -5.00
CA ASP A 168 1.53 -4.75 -3.81
C ASP A 168 3.04 -4.96 -3.66
N SER A 169 3.75 -5.20 -4.77
CA SER A 169 5.21 -5.38 -4.78
C SER A 169 5.98 -4.11 -4.39
N LEU A 170 5.42 -2.92 -4.67
CA LEU A 170 5.98 -1.64 -4.24
C LEU A 170 5.71 -1.41 -2.75
N TYR A 171 4.50 -1.71 -2.28
CA TYR A 171 4.16 -1.66 -0.86
C TYR A 171 5.05 -2.62 -0.04
N ALA A 172 5.27 -3.84 -0.52
CA ALA A 172 6.17 -4.82 0.12
C ALA A 172 7.63 -4.35 0.17
N ALA A 173 8.05 -3.51 -0.78
CA ALA A 173 9.37 -2.88 -0.78
C ALA A 173 9.47 -1.63 0.11
N GLY A 174 8.42 -1.31 0.90
CA GLY A 174 8.38 -0.13 1.76
C GLY A 174 8.11 1.18 1.04
N LEU A 175 7.80 1.14 -0.27
CA LEU A 175 7.48 2.33 -1.05
C LEU A 175 6.00 2.68 -0.84
N ARG A 176 5.72 3.95 -0.55
CA ARG A 176 4.38 4.47 -0.27
C ARG A 176 4.11 5.75 -1.07
N PRO A 177 3.01 5.88 -1.82
CA PRO A 177 2.67 7.12 -2.50
C PRO A 177 2.19 8.18 -1.50
N GLN A 178 2.10 9.43 -1.96
CA GLN A 178 1.39 10.49 -1.24
C GLN A 178 -0.11 10.17 -1.15
N GLN A 179 -0.81 10.86 -0.23
CA GLN A 179 -2.25 10.66 0.00
C GLN A 179 -3.10 10.81 -1.27
N VAL A 180 -2.77 11.79 -2.13
CA VAL A 180 -3.47 11.98 -3.41
C VAL A 180 -3.37 10.76 -4.32
N GLY A 181 -2.24 10.04 -4.26
CA GLY A 181 -2.05 8.77 -4.97
C GLY A 181 -2.92 7.66 -4.41
N VAL A 182 -2.97 7.51 -3.08
CA VAL A 182 -3.83 6.53 -2.40
C VAL A 182 -5.30 6.75 -2.75
N ASP A 183 -5.76 7.98 -2.61
CA ASP A 183 -7.14 8.36 -2.92
C ASP A 183 -7.46 8.08 -4.40
N PHE A 184 -6.51 8.37 -5.32
CA PHE A 184 -6.67 8.03 -6.73
C PHE A 184 -6.78 6.51 -6.96
N MET A 185 -5.91 5.71 -6.34
CA MET A 185 -5.93 4.25 -6.49
C MET A 185 -7.23 3.65 -5.96
N LEU A 186 -7.67 4.05 -4.77
CA LEU A 186 -8.92 3.61 -4.16
C LEU A 186 -10.13 4.01 -5.01
N HIS A 187 -10.14 5.23 -5.54
CA HIS A 187 -11.18 5.66 -6.47
C HIS A 187 -11.22 4.79 -7.73
N HIS A 188 -10.05 4.51 -8.31
CA HIS A 188 -9.95 3.71 -9.53
C HIS A 188 -10.36 2.25 -9.29
N ALA A 189 -9.97 1.67 -8.15
CA ALA A 189 -10.38 0.33 -7.75
C ALA A 189 -11.91 0.26 -7.58
N ALA A 190 -12.50 1.18 -6.83
CA ALA A 190 -13.95 1.25 -6.61
C ALA A 190 -14.73 1.47 -7.92
N LYS A 191 -14.27 2.37 -8.79
CA LYS A 191 -14.88 2.64 -10.11
C LYS A 191 -14.91 1.41 -11.01
N ASN A 192 -13.89 0.55 -10.94
CA ASN A 192 -13.79 -0.68 -11.74
C ASN A 192 -14.27 -1.93 -10.97
N ALA A 193 -14.99 -1.74 -9.87
CA ALA A 193 -15.50 -2.81 -9.00
C ALA A 193 -14.43 -3.81 -8.50
N GLN A 194 -13.17 -3.37 -8.39
CA GLN A 194 -12.04 -4.14 -7.87
C GLN A 194 -11.97 -4.03 -6.33
N TRP A 195 -12.99 -4.53 -5.65
CA TRP A 195 -13.16 -4.33 -4.21
C TRP A 195 -12.14 -5.08 -3.36
N ASP A 196 -11.61 -6.20 -3.84
CA ASP A 196 -10.52 -6.91 -3.15
C ASP A 196 -9.25 -6.05 -3.12
N ALA A 197 -8.87 -5.47 -4.28
CA ALA A 197 -7.76 -4.53 -4.35
C ALA A 197 -8.02 -3.28 -3.50
N PHE A 198 -9.26 -2.78 -3.46
CA PHE A 198 -9.65 -1.67 -2.58
C PHE A 198 -9.35 -2.01 -1.11
N GLN A 199 -9.78 -3.19 -0.63
CA GLN A 199 -9.56 -3.65 0.76
C GLN A 199 -8.08 -3.83 1.09
N THR A 200 -7.30 -4.35 0.14
CA THR A 200 -5.85 -4.47 0.30
C THR A 200 -5.19 -3.08 0.42
N ILE A 201 -5.54 -2.13 -0.45
CA ILE A 201 -4.94 -0.79 -0.43
C ILE A 201 -5.29 -0.04 0.85
N ILE A 202 -6.56 -0.02 1.25
CA ILE A 202 -6.99 0.68 2.48
C ILE A 202 -6.37 0.06 3.76
N ALA A 203 -6.11 -1.26 3.76
CA ALA A 203 -5.38 -1.91 4.86
C ALA A 203 -3.89 -1.52 4.91
N LEU A 204 -3.31 -1.13 3.77
CA LEU A 204 -1.92 -0.69 3.68
C LEU A 204 -1.76 0.82 3.95
N GLN A 205 -2.75 1.63 3.55
CA GLN A 205 -2.76 3.07 3.74
C GLN A 205 -4.20 3.62 3.63
N GLU A 206 -4.64 4.32 4.68
CA GLU A 206 -5.99 4.87 4.75
C GLU A 206 -6.23 5.99 3.70
N PRO A 207 -7.47 6.13 3.18
CA PRO A 207 -7.86 7.29 2.39
C PRO A 207 -7.88 8.56 3.24
N GLY A 208 -7.75 9.72 2.57
CA GLY A 208 -7.95 11.00 3.23
C GLY A 208 -9.42 11.17 3.64
N ARG A 209 -9.67 11.90 4.73
CA ARG A 209 -11.01 12.13 5.30
C ARG A 209 -12.11 12.46 4.28
N GLN A 210 -11.85 13.36 3.33
CA GLN A 210 -12.81 13.74 2.30
C GLN A 210 -13.08 12.59 1.31
N ALA A 211 -12.04 11.87 0.92
CA ALA A 211 -12.13 10.75 -0.01
C ALA A 211 -12.85 9.55 0.64
N ALA A 212 -12.58 9.27 1.92
CA ALA A 212 -13.24 8.22 2.71
C ALA A 212 -14.77 8.32 2.65
N GLY A 213 -15.32 9.53 2.81
CA GLY A 213 -16.76 9.76 2.72
C GLY A 213 -17.35 9.47 1.33
N GLN A 214 -16.61 9.78 0.26
CA GLN A 214 -17.03 9.44 -1.10
C GLN A 214 -16.95 7.94 -1.35
N PHE A 215 -15.89 7.27 -0.88
CA PHE A 215 -15.74 5.83 -1.00
C PHE A 215 -16.81 5.07 -0.22
N LEU A 216 -17.23 5.57 0.95
CA LEU A 216 -18.34 4.98 1.68
C LEU A 216 -19.60 4.98 0.82
N LYS A 217 -19.94 6.13 0.21
CA LYS A 217 -21.12 6.22 -0.66
C LYS A 217 -21.02 5.29 -1.87
N MET A 218 -19.83 5.14 -2.46
CA MET A 218 -19.61 4.18 -3.55
C MET A 218 -19.79 2.73 -3.11
N ALA A 219 -19.19 2.35 -1.98
CA ALA A 219 -19.28 1.00 -1.42
C ALA A 219 -20.73 0.61 -1.07
N VAL A 220 -21.48 1.53 -0.46
CA VAL A 220 -22.92 1.32 -0.18
C VAL A 220 -23.71 1.15 -1.47
N ARG A 221 -23.52 2.00 -2.48
CA ARG A 221 -24.22 1.82 -3.78
C ARG A 221 -23.93 0.47 -4.41
N ALA A 222 -22.70 -0.02 -4.26
CA ALA A 222 -22.27 -1.30 -4.80
C ALA A 222 -22.60 -2.51 -3.90
N GLY A 223 -23.21 -2.32 -2.74
CA GLY A 223 -23.54 -3.40 -1.81
C GLY A 223 -22.33 -4.04 -1.11
N GLN A 224 -21.19 -3.35 -1.09
CA GLN A 224 -19.92 -3.89 -0.62
C GLN A 224 -19.79 -3.76 0.89
N ARG A 225 -20.51 -4.64 1.60
CA ARG A 225 -20.59 -4.63 3.06
C ARG A 225 -19.20 -4.60 3.70
N ALA A 226 -18.29 -5.53 3.36
CA ALA A 226 -16.95 -5.58 3.97
C ALA A 226 -16.17 -4.25 3.87
N VAL A 227 -16.26 -3.57 2.73
CA VAL A 227 -15.63 -2.26 2.52
C VAL A 227 -16.28 -1.18 3.38
N VAL A 228 -17.62 -1.20 3.52
CA VAL A 228 -18.34 -0.29 4.42
C VAL A 228 -17.87 -0.45 5.86
N LEU A 229 -17.75 -1.70 6.34
CA LEU A 229 -17.25 -1.96 7.69
C LEU A 229 -15.84 -1.41 7.88
N GLN A 230 -14.95 -1.68 6.94
CA GLN A 230 -13.56 -1.23 6.99
C GLN A 230 -13.44 0.30 6.98
N LEU A 231 -14.24 0.99 6.16
CA LEU A 231 -14.27 2.46 6.11
C LEU A 231 -14.81 3.10 7.39
N CYS A 232 -15.70 2.41 8.12
CA CYS A 232 -16.15 2.86 9.45
C CYS A 232 -15.13 2.60 10.56
N LYS A 233 -14.07 1.84 10.29
CA LYS A 233 -12.98 1.54 11.24
C LYS A 233 -11.72 2.39 11.01
N LEU A 234 -11.80 3.41 10.15
CA LEU A 234 -10.69 4.33 9.92
C LEU A 234 -10.28 5.05 11.20
N THR A 235 -9.00 5.44 11.28
CA THR A 235 -8.49 6.25 12.40
C THR A 235 -9.26 7.56 12.57
N THR A 236 -9.16 8.15 13.76
CA THR A 236 -9.84 9.41 14.12
C THR A 236 -9.57 10.54 13.13
N ASP A 237 -8.36 10.61 12.58
CA ASP A 237 -7.96 11.67 11.64
C ASP A 237 -8.65 11.52 10.27
N ASN A 238 -8.98 10.29 9.89
CA ASN A 238 -9.67 9.93 8.64
C ASN A 238 -11.13 9.55 8.85
N ALA A 239 -11.66 9.73 10.06
CA ALA A 239 -13.02 9.33 10.42
C ALA A 239 -14.07 10.04 9.56
N ILE A 240 -15.09 9.26 9.19
CA ILE A 240 -16.17 9.72 8.31
C ILE A 240 -17.04 10.73 9.04
N ALA A 241 -17.34 11.84 8.38
CA ALA A 241 -18.21 12.87 8.94
C ALA A 241 -19.67 12.36 9.08
N LYS A 242 -20.36 12.81 10.14
CA LYS A 242 -21.70 12.34 10.52
C LYS A 242 -22.76 12.58 9.44
N ASP A 243 -22.69 13.71 8.76
CA ASP A 243 -23.56 14.05 7.64
C ASP A 243 -23.42 13.03 6.49
N ILE A 244 -22.19 12.59 6.21
CA ILE A 244 -21.93 11.57 5.20
C ILE A 244 -22.47 10.20 5.63
N LEU A 245 -22.41 9.85 6.92
CA LEU A 245 -23.04 8.63 7.43
C LEU A 245 -24.57 8.65 7.23
N LEU A 246 -25.22 9.80 7.49
CA LEU A 246 -26.66 9.98 7.23
C LEU A 246 -27.00 9.80 5.74
N GLU A 247 -26.21 10.41 4.84
CA GLU A 247 -26.36 10.22 3.40
C GLU A 247 -26.20 8.75 3.00
N ALA A 248 -25.16 8.09 3.51
CA ALA A 248 -24.88 6.68 3.24
C ALA A 248 -26.02 5.75 3.71
N MET A 249 -26.61 6.02 4.88
CA MET A 249 -27.80 5.30 5.37
C MET A 249 -29.01 5.47 4.45
N ALA A 250 -29.25 6.70 3.96
CA ALA A 250 -30.33 6.96 3.02
C ALA A 250 -30.12 6.19 1.70
N ILE A 251 -28.88 6.16 1.18
CA ILE A 251 -28.52 5.38 -0.01
C ILE A 251 -28.75 3.87 0.24
N ALA A 252 -28.31 3.34 1.38
CA ALA A 252 -28.48 1.92 1.73
C ALA A 252 -29.98 1.53 1.78
N THR A 253 -30.81 2.40 2.34
CA THR A 253 -32.26 2.21 2.40
C THR A 253 -32.88 2.25 1.00
N ALA A 254 -32.53 3.25 0.19
CA ALA A 254 -33.03 3.39 -1.18
C ALA A 254 -32.62 2.22 -2.09
N THR A 255 -31.45 1.64 -1.86
CA THR A 255 -30.93 0.46 -2.58
C THR A 255 -31.35 -0.88 -1.97
N LYS A 256 -32.25 -0.86 -0.97
CA LYS A 256 -32.79 -2.07 -0.29
C LYS A 256 -31.70 -2.94 0.33
N GLN A 257 -30.72 -2.33 0.98
CA GLN A 257 -29.60 -3.00 1.67
C GLN A 257 -29.75 -2.84 3.20
N PRO A 258 -30.70 -3.52 3.85
CA PRO A 258 -31.02 -3.30 5.26
C PRO A 258 -29.84 -3.60 6.19
N ALA A 259 -29.04 -4.62 5.89
CA ALA A 259 -27.87 -4.97 6.71
C ALA A 259 -26.83 -3.83 6.79
N ILE A 260 -26.59 -3.14 5.66
CA ILE A 260 -25.67 -1.98 5.62
C ILE A 260 -26.31 -0.78 6.32
N ALA A 261 -27.60 -0.51 6.08
CA ALA A 261 -28.32 0.58 6.73
C ALA A 261 -28.30 0.45 8.27
N PHE A 262 -28.56 -0.74 8.80
CA PHE A 262 -28.54 -0.99 10.25
C PHE A 262 -27.13 -0.88 10.83
N TYR A 263 -26.12 -1.40 10.13
CA TYR A 263 -24.73 -1.24 10.56
C TYR A 263 -24.32 0.24 10.65
N LEU A 264 -24.62 1.03 9.62
CA LEU A 264 -24.32 2.47 9.60
C LEU A 264 -25.08 3.22 10.69
N LYS A 265 -26.33 2.85 10.99
CA LYS A 265 -27.08 3.41 12.12
C LYS A 265 -26.40 3.11 13.46
N ALA A 266 -25.97 1.87 13.66
CA ALA A 266 -25.23 1.49 14.87
C ALA A 266 -23.93 2.29 14.99
N HIS A 267 -23.15 2.37 13.90
CA HIS A 267 -21.91 3.14 13.87
C HIS A 267 -22.12 4.63 14.17
N PHE A 268 -23.17 5.24 13.61
CA PHE A 268 -23.54 6.63 13.87
C PHE A 268 -23.88 6.90 15.35
N ILE A 269 -24.61 5.99 16.01
CA ILE A 269 -24.92 6.10 17.44
C ILE A 269 -23.63 5.95 18.27
N ALA A 270 -22.81 4.97 17.91
CA ALA A 270 -21.57 4.65 18.60
C ALA A 270 -20.50 5.75 18.48
N SER A 271 -20.42 6.45 17.34
CA SER A 271 -19.42 7.51 17.10
C SER A 271 -19.53 8.71 18.05
N ASP A 272 -20.65 8.83 18.76
CA ASP A 272 -20.92 9.93 19.70
C ASP A 272 -20.50 9.61 21.13
N CYS A 273 -20.07 8.37 21.36
CA CYS A 273 -19.77 7.85 22.69
C CYS A 273 -18.26 7.70 22.86
N LEU A 274 -17.70 8.42 23.85
CA LEU A 274 -16.28 8.31 24.19
C LEU A 274 -15.93 7.00 24.92
N LYS A 275 -16.90 6.42 25.65
CA LYS A 275 -16.70 5.20 26.44
C LYS A 275 -17.41 4.01 25.77
N PRO A 276 -16.77 2.83 25.68
CA PRO A 276 -17.35 1.63 25.05
C PRO A 276 -18.70 1.24 25.60
N LEU A 277 -18.82 1.11 26.92
CA LEU A 277 -20.09 0.73 27.53
C LEU A 277 -21.18 1.78 27.29
N THR A 278 -20.85 3.09 27.26
CA THR A 278 -21.83 4.14 26.93
C THR A 278 -22.35 3.99 25.50
N ALA A 279 -21.50 3.55 24.58
CA ALA A 279 -21.91 3.22 23.22
C ALA A 279 -22.85 2.00 23.20
N VAL A 280 -22.51 0.92 23.92
CA VAL A 280 -23.34 -0.28 24.04
C VAL A 280 -24.73 0.07 24.59
N PHE A 281 -24.81 0.89 25.63
CA PHE A 281 -26.10 1.32 26.17
C PHE A 281 -26.89 2.22 25.22
N SER A 282 -26.22 3.14 24.53
CA SER A 282 -26.86 4.00 23.54
C SER A 282 -27.44 3.19 22.38
N LEU A 283 -26.74 2.13 21.95
CA LEU A 283 -27.21 1.17 20.95
C LEU A 283 -28.44 0.40 21.44
N LEU A 284 -28.43 -0.07 22.69
CA LEU A 284 -29.49 -0.88 23.28
C LEU A 284 -30.71 -0.06 23.73
N LYS A 285 -30.63 1.27 23.77
CA LYS A 285 -31.65 2.16 24.33
C LYS A 285 -33.06 1.91 23.79
N ASP A 286 -33.20 1.68 22.49
CA ASP A 286 -34.50 1.45 21.84
C ASP A 286 -35.09 0.08 22.18
N TYR A 287 -34.26 -0.86 22.65
CA TYR A 287 -34.67 -2.21 23.06
C TYR A 287 -34.88 -2.33 24.57
N LEU A 288 -34.28 -1.42 25.35
CA LEU A 288 -34.51 -1.32 26.79
C LEU A 288 -35.91 -0.74 27.07
N PRO A 289 -36.72 -1.39 27.93
CA PRO A 289 -38.03 -0.84 28.27
C PRO A 289 -37.85 0.50 28.98
N PRO A 290 -38.64 1.55 28.65
CA PRO A 290 -38.76 2.69 29.54
C PRO A 290 -39.25 2.20 30.90
N GLU A 291 -38.87 2.89 31.98
CA GLU A 291 -39.01 2.46 33.39
C GLU A 291 -40.40 1.94 33.80
N ASN A 292 -41.44 2.13 32.97
CA ASN A 292 -42.83 1.70 33.21
C ASN A 292 -43.46 0.83 32.10
N HIS A 293 -42.67 0.19 31.23
CA HIS A 293 -43.21 -0.74 30.23
C HIS A 293 -42.68 -2.16 30.39
N HIS A 294 -43.57 -3.06 30.79
CA HIS A 294 -43.39 -4.50 30.67
C HIS A 294 -43.41 -4.92 29.18
N SER A 295 -42.37 -4.58 28.42
CA SER A 295 -42.18 -5.24 27.13
C SER A 295 -41.89 -6.72 27.39
N GLY A 296 -42.56 -7.61 26.67
CA GLY A 296 -42.32 -9.06 26.80
C GLY A 296 -40.88 -9.48 26.47
N PHE A 297 -40.10 -8.57 25.88
CA PHE A 297 -38.68 -8.67 25.52
C PHE A 297 -37.79 -9.19 26.66
N PHE A 298 -38.03 -8.72 27.88
CA PHE A 298 -37.19 -9.04 29.03
C PHE A 298 -37.90 -9.77 30.17
N LYS A 299 -39.18 -10.09 30.00
CA LYS A 299 -39.88 -10.96 30.96
C LYS A 299 -39.22 -12.35 31.10
N ALA A 300 -38.43 -12.77 30.12
CA ALA A 300 -37.69 -14.03 30.15
C ALA A 300 -36.34 -13.95 30.90
N SER A 301 -35.86 -12.75 31.27
CA SER A 301 -34.62 -12.58 32.04
C SER A 301 -34.61 -11.25 32.80
N GLU A 302 -35.49 -11.10 33.79
CA GLU A 302 -35.46 -9.94 34.71
C GLU A 302 -34.06 -9.73 35.30
N ASP A 303 -33.38 -10.82 35.67
CA ASP A 303 -31.99 -10.81 36.16
C ASP A 303 -31.00 -10.16 35.18
N SER A 304 -31.18 -10.34 33.88
CA SER A 304 -30.29 -9.75 32.87
C SER A 304 -30.58 -8.27 32.63
N ILE A 305 -31.84 -7.81 32.75
CA ILE A 305 -32.13 -6.37 32.83
C ILE A 305 -31.48 -5.80 34.08
N GLU A 306 -31.73 -6.40 35.24
CA GLU A 306 -31.24 -5.85 36.51
C GLU A 306 -29.72 -5.77 36.50
N ARG A 307 -29.02 -6.80 36.00
CA ARG A 307 -27.57 -6.72 35.76
C ARG A 307 -27.19 -5.62 34.77
N LEU A 308 -27.89 -5.49 33.63
CA LEU A 308 -27.62 -4.39 32.69
C LEU A 308 -27.80 -3.03 33.39
N LYS A 309 -28.87 -2.86 34.17
CA LYS A 309 -29.18 -1.62 34.91
C LYS A 309 -28.17 -1.35 36.02
N GLU A 310 -27.75 -2.36 36.78
CA GLU A 310 -26.69 -2.25 37.79
C GLU A 310 -25.37 -1.82 37.15
N VAL A 311 -25.03 -2.39 35.99
CA VAL A 311 -23.87 -1.98 35.19
C VAL A 311 -24.00 -0.53 34.72
N VAL A 312 -25.17 -0.10 34.19
CA VAL A 312 -25.40 1.32 33.85
C VAL A 312 -25.17 2.21 35.06
N LEU A 313 -25.69 1.80 36.22
CA LEU A 313 -25.61 2.58 37.47
C LEU A 313 -24.19 2.60 38.04
N SER A 314 -23.40 1.53 37.91
CA SER A 314 -21.99 1.49 38.35
C SER A 314 -21.11 2.34 37.45
N MET A 315 -21.36 2.35 36.14
CA MET A 315 -20.69 3.25 35.21
C MET A 315 -20.94 4.73 35.48
N ALA A 316 -22.17 5.09 35.85
CA ALA A 316 -22.52 6.46 36.21
C ALA A 316 -21.73 6.97 37.44
N ARG A 317 -21.19 6.04 38.24
CA ARG A 317 -20.35 6.35 39.41
C ARG A 317 -18.86 6.50 39.09
N GLY A 318 -18.42 6.08 37.89
CA GLY A 318 -17.09 6.40 37.36
C GLY A 318 -15.94 5.50 37.81
N ASP A 319 -16.21 4.35 38.43
CA ASP A 319 -15.19 3.52 39.10
C ASP A 319 -14.64 2.33 38.27
N ALA A 320 -15.15 2.08 37.07
CA ALA A 320 -14.80 0.86 36.33
C ALA A 320 -13.42 0.93 35.66
N GLN A 321 -12.63 -0.13 35.83
CA GLN A 321 -11.35 -0.36 35.13
C GLN A 321 -11.60 -1.01 33.76
N ASP A 322 -10.76 -0.72 32.77
CA ASP A 322 -10.91 -1.18 31.36
C ASP A 322 -11.15 -2.70 31.19
N GLU A 323 -10.59 -3.52 32.08
CA GLU A 323 -10.75 -4.99 32.07
C GLU A 323 -12.13 -5.44 32.59
N GLU A 324 -12.68 -4.73 33.57
CA GLU A 324 -14.02 -4.96 34.10
C GLU A 324 -15.08 -4.58 33.04
N ASP A 325 -14.90 -3.44 32.36
CA ASP A 325 -15.76 -3.00 31.26
C ASP A 325 -15.83 -4.04 30.14
N SER A 326 -14.68 -4.61 29.78
CA SER A 326 -14.59 -5.61 28.70
C SER A 326 -15.32 -6.91 29.07
N GLN A 327 -15.16 -7.39 30.31
CA GLN A 327 -15.89 -8.59 30.78
C GLN A 327 -17.40 -8.35 30.85
N ILE A 328 -17.82 -7.18 31.31
CA ILE A 328 -19.23 -6.77 31.32
C ILE A 328 -19.80 -6.79 29.90
N ILE A 329 -19.09 -6.24 28.90
CA ILE A 329 -19.55 -6.23 27.51
C ILE A 329 -19.70 -7.66 26.97
N ARG A 330 -18.77 -8.58 27.30
CA ARG A 330 -18.88 -10.00 26.92
C ARG A 330 -20.14 -10.65 27.49
N ASP A 331 -20.43 -10.40 28.76
CA ASP A 331 -21.62 -10.95 29.43
C ASP A 331 -22.92 -10.41 28.82
N ILE A 332 -22.94 -9.11 28.50
CA ILE A 332 -24.04 -8.46 27.76
C ILE A 332 -24.21 -9.14 26.39
N VAL A 333 -23.14 -9.30 25.62
CA VAL A 333 -23.18 -9.92 24.29
C VAL A 333 -23.68 -11.36 24.35
N PHE A 334 -23.22 -12.17 25.31
CA PHE A 334 -23.66 -13.55 25.50
C PHE A 334 -25.17 -13.62 25.74
N THR A 335 -25.68 -12.72 26.59
CA THR A 335 -27.10 -12.59 26.88
C THR A 335 -27.89 -12.20 25.63
N LEU A 336 -27.43 -11.18 24.89
CA LEU A 336 -28.12 -10.69 23.68
C LEU A 336 -28.17 -11.75 22.57
N LYS A 337 -27.11 -12.53 22.37
CA LYS A 337 -27.06 -13.62 21.38
C LYS A 337 -27.99 -14.78 21.71
N SER A 338 -28.30 -14.98 23.00
CA SER A 338 -29.22 -16.02 23.47
C SER A 338 -30.70 -15.61 23.33
N ASN A 339 -30.98 -14.34 22.98
CA ASN A 339 -32.34 -13.83 22.83
C ASN A 339 -32.99 -14.29 21.51
N PRO A 340 -34.27 -14.72 21.50
CA PRO A 340 -34.98 -15.11 20.28
C PRO A 340 -34.98 -14.06 19.14
N LEU A 341 -34.91 -12.77 19.48
CA LEU A 341 -34.84 -11.69 18.49
C LEU A 341 -33.54 -11.72 17.67
N TYR A 342 -32.47 -12.30 18.20
CA TYR A 342 -31.24 -12.52 17.47
C TYR A 342 -31.41 -13.52 16.30
N LEU A 343 -32.57 -14.17 16.18
CA LEU A 343 -32.91 -15.03 15.04
C LEU A 343 -33.89 -14.37 14.07
N THR A 344 -34.65 -13.36 14.49
CA THR A 344 -35.81 -12.86 13.73
C THR A 344 -35.77 -11.37 13.42
N ASP A 345 -35.06 -10.55 14.21
CA ASP A 345 -35.04 -9.09 14.06
C ASP A 345 -33.69 -8.60 13.51
N LEU A 346 -33.66 -8.32 12.21
CA LEU A 346 -32.46 -7.86 11.51
C LEU A 346 -31.77 -6.62 12.13
N PRO A 347 -32.49 -5.55 12.52
CA PRO A 347 -31.87 -4.43 13.21
C PRO A 347 -31.21 -4.82 14.54
N PHE A 348 -31.86 -5.66 15.35
CA PHE A 348 -31.27 -6.17 16.59
C PHE A 348 -30.01 -7.01 16.32
N ILE A 349 -30.05 -7.92 15.34
CA ILE A 349 -28.91 -8.74 14.94
C ILE A 349 -27.72 -7.88 14.51
N ALA A 350 -27.96 -6.86 13.66
CA ALA A 350 -26.92 -5.98 13.17
C ALA A 350 -26.26 -5.18 14.30
N MET A 351 -27.06 -4.70 15.26
CA MET A 351 -26.57 -4.00 16.45
C MET A 351 -25.72 -4.91 17.34
N VAL A 352 -26.19 -6.12 17.66
CA VAL A 352 -25.43 -7.07 18.48
C VAL A 352 -24.11 -7.43 17.80
N ASN A 353 -24.12 -7.64 16.48
CA ASN A 353 -22.91 -7.91 15.72
C ASN A 353 -21.95 -6.71 15.72
N TYR A 354 -22.47 -5.48 15.63
CA TYR A 354 -21.65 -4.27 15.76
C TYR A 354 -20.95 -4.23 17.11
N ILE A 355 -21.68 -4.52 18.21
CA ILE A 355 -21.12 -4.54 19.57
C ILE A 355 -20.00 -5.55 19.69
N VAL A 356 -20.23 -6.79 19.22
CA VAL A 356 -19.22 -7.85 19.21
C VAL A 356 -17.95 -7.38 18.49
N GLU A 357 -18.12 -6.85 17.28
CA GLU A 357 -17.00 -6.51 16.42
C GLU A 357 -16.13 -5.35 16.92
N HIS A 358 -16.71 -4.39 17.66
CA HIS A 358 -16.02 -3.16 18.07
C HIS A 358 -15.67 -3.12 19.55
N TYR A 359 -16.32 -3.93 20.39
CA TYR A 359 -16.20 -3.82 21.85
C TYR A 359 -15.90 -5.14 22.57
N THR A 360 -15.69 -6.26 21.86
CA THR A 360 -15.19 -7.51 22.48
C THR A 360 -13.74 -7.79 22.06
N ASP A 361 -12.83 -7.58 23.02
CA ASP A 361 -11.40 -7.94 23.22
C ASP A 361 -10.40 -8.34 22.12
N ASP A 362 -10.76 -8.54 20.85
CA ASP A 362 -9.73 -8.70 19.82
C ASP A 362 -9.28 -7.35 19.23
N HIS A 363 -9.94 -6.24 19.57
CA HIS A 363 -9.67 -4.89 19.02
C HIS A 363 -9.45 -3.79 20.08
N TYR A 364 -9.61 -4.09 21.37
CA TYR A 364 -9.48 -3.09 22.44
C TYR A 364 -8.01 -2.77 22.81
N VAL A 365 -7.06 -3.56 22.30
CA VAL A 365 -5.62 -3.36 22.54
C VAL A 365 -5.07 -2.29 21.57
N GLY A 366 -5.19 -1.00 21.91
CA GLY A 366 -4.26 0.01 21.38
C GLY A 366 -4.83 1.27 20.71
N HIS A 367 -5.71 2.01 21.39
CA HIS A 367 -5.90 3.44 21.10
C HIS A 367 -5.35 4.37 22.21
N SER A 368 -4.55 3.82 23.13
CA SER A 368 -3.66 4.64 23.96
C SER A 368 -2.52 5.17 23.08
N GLY A 369 -2.71 6.38 22.56
CA GLY A 369 -1.79 7.05 21.66
C GLY A 369 -0.35 7.07 22.18
N THR A 370 0.52 6.29 21.53
CA THR A 370 1.95 6.58 21.51
C THR A 370 2.18 7.71 20.52
N HIS A 371 2.23 8.94 21.02
CA HIS A 371 3.02 9.99 20.40
C HIS A 371 4.49 9.56 20.43
N THR A 372 4.92 8.77 19.44
CA THR A 372 6.33 8.69 19.09
C THR A 372 6.65 9.90 18.24
N LEU A 373 7.27 10.89 18.88
CA LEU A 373 8.10 11.88 18.20
C LEU A 373 9.12 11.15 17.32
N GLN A 374 9.06 11.36 16.02
CA GLN A 374 10.21 11.27 15.11
C GLN A 374 10.38 12.63 14.45
#